data_AF-A0A534Y2H8-F1
#
_entry.id   AF-A0A534Y2H8-F1
#
_cell.length_a   1.000
_cell.length_b   1.000
_cell.length_c   1.000
_cell.angle_alpha   90.00
_cell.angle_beta   90.00
_cell.angle_gamma   90.00
#
_symmetry.space_group_name_H-M   'P 1'
#
loop_
_entity.id
_entity.type
_entity.pdbx_description
1 polymer ?
#
loop_
_entity_poly.entity_id
_entity_poly.type
_entity_poly.pdbx_seq_one_letter_code
_entity_poly.pdbx_strand_id
1 'polypeptide(L)' 'TVTVLHEGKVLAEGPMDRVRADDRVVEVYLGR' A
#
# COMPACT_ATOMS: atom_id res chain seq x y z
N THR A 1 -7.43 6.65 8.43
CA THR A 1 -6.80 6.61 7.09
C THR A 1 -5.30 6.39 7.29
N VAL A 2 -4.69 5.57 6.45
CA VAL A 2 -3.26 5.22 6.47
C VAL A 2 -2.64 5.60 5.13
N THR A 3 -1.35 5.91 5.15
CA THR A 3 -0.55 6.25 3.96
C THR A 3 0.61 5.28 3.86
N VAL A 4 0.78 4.68 2.68
CA VAL A 4 1.87 3.76 2.35
C VAL A 4 2.85 4.50 1.45
N LEU A 5 4.11 4.51 1.83
CA LEU A 5 5.21 5.12 1.09
C LEU A 5 6.12 4.04 0.51
N HIS A 6 6.51 4.22 -0.75
CA HIS A 6 7.50 3.38 -1.42
C HIS A 6 8.40 4.27 -2.30
N GLU A 7 9.71 4.13 -2.16
CA GLU A 7 10.72 4.92 -2.92
C GLU A 7 10.52 6.44 -2.85
N GLY A 8 10.13 6.95 -1.69
CA GLY A 8 9.89 8.39 -1.48
C GLY A 8 8.61 8.93 -2.15
N LYS A 9 7.73 8.05 -2.63
CA LYS A 9 6.44 8.40 -3.22
C LYS A 9 5.29 7.74 -2.47
N VAL A 10 4.11 8.34 -2.54
CA VAL A 10 2.88 7.73 -2.02
C VAL A 10 2.48 6.59 -2.94
N LEU A 11 2.46 5.38 -2.38
CA LEU A 11 2.01 4.17 -3.07
C LEU A 11 0.48 4.04 -2.96
N ALA A 12 -0.06 4.18 -1.74
CA ALA A 12 -1.49 4.10 -1.47
C ALA A 12 -1.87 4.96 -0.26
N GLU A 13 -3.09 5.51 -0.26
CA GLU A 13 -3.67 6.24 0.86
C GLU A 13 -5.15 5.87 1.00
N GLY A 14 -5.60 5.56 2.22
CA GLY A 14 -6.99 5.19 2.45
C GLY A 14 -7.26 4.48 3.77
N PRO A 15 -8.49 3.96 3.98
CA PRO A 15 -8.79 3.05 5.09
C PRO A 15 -7.94 1.77 4.99
N MET A 16 -7.57 1.18 6.14
CA MET A 16 -6.71 -0.01 6.18
C MET A 16 -7.29 -1.21 5.41
N ASP A 17 -8.62 -1.37 5.38
CA ASP A 17 -9.28 -2.43 4.62
C ASP A 17 -9.10 -2.27 3.11
N ARG A 18 -9.04 -1.04 2.61
CA ARG A 18 -8.76 -0.76 1.20
C ARG A 18 -7.27 -0.93 0.89
N VAL A 19 -6.41 -0.40 1.75
CA VAL A 19 -4.95 -0.43 1.54
C VAL A 19 -4.41 -1.86 1.56
N ARG A 20 -4.91 -2.73 2.45
CA ARG A 20 -4.48 -4.14 2.48
C ARG A 20 -4.87 -4.95 1.24
N ALA A 21 -5.91 -4.50 0.52
CA ALA A 21 -6.43 -5.15 -0.67
C ALA A 21 -5.85 -4.55 -1.97
N ASP A 22 -4.97 -3.54 -1.86
CA ASP A 22 -4.29 -2.95 -3.01
C ASP A 22 -3.14 -3.88 -3.44
N ASP A 23 -3.27 -4.47 -4.63
CA ASP A 23 -2.30 -5.42 -5.17
C ASP A 23 -0.88 -4.84 -5.22
N ARG A 24 -0.74 -3.52 -5.42
CA ARG A 24 0.57 -2.85 -5.45
C ARG A 24 1.22 -2.84 -4.07
N VAL A 25 0.42 -2.75 -3.00
CA VAL A 25 0.91 -2.82 -1.61
C VAL A 25 1.30 -4.26 -1.28
N VAL A 26 0.50 -5.23 -1.72
CA VAL A 26 0.77 -6.66 -1.52
C VAL A 26 2.06 -7.09 -2.22
N GLU A 27 2.23 -6.73 -3.49
CA GLU A 27 3.45 -7.02 -4.27
C GLU A 27 4.70 -6.45 -3.60
N VAL A 28 4.66 -5.16 -3.23
CA VAL A 28 5.81 -4.46 -2.61
C VAL A 28 6.17 -5.00 -1.22
N TYR A 29 5.18 -5.35 -0.38
CA TYR A 29 5.45 -5.75 1.02
C TYR A 29 5.56 -7.25 1.24
N LEU A 30 4.90 -8.07 0.43
CA LEU A 30 4.83 -9.52 0.60
C LEU A 30 5.53 -10.29 -0.54
N GLY A 31 5.97 -9.60 -1.61
CA GLY A 31 6.72 -10.20 -2.70
C GLY A 31 5.93 -11.26 -3.48
N ARG A 32 4.61 -11.08 -3.58
CA ARG A 32 3.71 -11.95 -4.35
C ARG A 32 3.55 -11.44 -5.77
#